data_AF-A0A4R0QTH0-F1
#
_entry.id   AF-A0A4R0QTH0-F1
#
_cell.length_a   1.000
_cell.length_b   1.000
_cell.length_c   1.000
_cell.angle_alpha   90.00
_cell.angle_beta   90.00
_cell.angle_gamma   90.00
#
_symmetry.space_group_name_H-M   'P 1'
#
loop_
_entity.id
_entity.type
_entity.pdbx_description
1 polymer ?
#
loop_
_entity_poly.entity_id
_entity_poly.type
_entity_poly.pdbx_seq_one_letter_code
_entity_poly.pdbx_strand_id
1 'polypeptide(L)' 'MDKESLSYVGRQLLLILIVLLLALMIFAAGLMIGYAVVGDGDNVWAILRPEKWQEIMGKFTGK' A
#
# COMPACT_ATOMS: atom_id res chain seq x y z
N MET A 1 5.07 -21.82 28.81
CA MET A 1 4.65 -21.46 27.45
C MET A 1 5.31 -22.46 26.51
N ASP A 2 4.56 -23.48 26.12
CA ASP A 2 5.09 -24.65 25.42
C ASP A 2 5.63 -24.27 24.04
N LYS A 3 6.80 -24.78 23.66
CA LYS A 3 7.46 -24.48 22.37
C LYS A 3 6.54 -24.71 21.16
N GLU A 4 5.59 -25.63 21.28
CA GLU A 4 4.59 -25.94 20.25
C GLU A 4 3.62 -24.76 20.01
N SER A 5 3.20 -24.08 21.08
CA SER A 5 2.32 -22.90 20.98
C SER A 5 3.02 -21.70 20.32
N LEU A 6 4.31 -21.49 20.60
CA LEU A 6 5.11 -20.43 19.97
C LEU A 6 5.30 -20.65 18.46
N SER A 7 5.53 -21.90 18.03
CA SER A 7 5.65 -22.24 16.61
C SER A 7 4.33 -22.03 15.87
N TYR A 8 3.21 -22.38 16.50
CA TYR A 8 1.87 -22.20 15.92
C TYR A 8 1.54 -20.71 15.72
N VAL A 9 1.76 -19.88 16.75
CA VAL A 9 1.54 -18.43 16.67
C VAL A 9 2.44 -17.79 15.61
N GLY A 10 3.71 -18.18 15.54
CA GLY A 10 4.64 -17.66 14.53
C GLY A 10 4.20 -17.98 13.10
N ARG A 11 3.73 -19.21 12.85
CA ARG A 11 3.23 -19.61 11.52
C ARG A 11 1.95 -18.87 11.13
N GLN A 12 1.06 -18.63 12.08
CA GLN A 12 -0.18 -17.88 11.83
C GLN A 12 0.09 -16.39 11.58
N LEU A 13 1.02 -15.78 12.33
CA LEU A 13 1.48 -14.42 12.09
C LEU A 13 2.15 -14.28 10.71
N LEU A 14 2.93 -15.27 10.27
CA LEU A 14 3.54 -15.26 8.95
C LEU A 14 2.48 -15.28 7.84
N LEU A 15 1.43 -16.10 7.98
CA LEU A 15 0.32 -16.12 7.02
C LEU A 15 -0.40 -14.78 6.97
N ILE A 16 -0.67 -14.18 8.13
CA ILE A 16 -1.28 -12.84 8.21
C ILE A 16 -0.39 -11.80 7.53
N LEU A 17 0.93 -11.85 7.77
CA LEU A 17 1.89 -10.95 7.15
C LEU A 17 1.91 -11.10 5.62
N ILE A 18 1.89 -12.33 5.10
CA ILE A 18 1.83 -12.60 3.66
C ILE A 18 0.54 -12.04 3.06
N VAL A 19 -0.61 -12.29 3.70
CA VAL A 19 -1.90 -11.77 3.24
C VAL A 19 -1.91 -10.24 3.26
N LEU A 20 -1.33 -9.62 4.30
CA LEU A 20 -1.21 -8.17 4.40
C LEU A 20 -0.33 -7.60 3.28
N LEU A 21 0.80 -8.24 2.98
CA LEU A 21 1.68 -7.82 1.88
C LEU A 21 0.98 -7.94 0.51
N LEU A 22 0.24 -9.03 0.29
CA LEU A 22 -0.57 -9.19 -0.92
C LEU A 22 -1.64 -8.09 -1.03
N ALA A 23 -2.33 -7.78 0.06
CA ALA A 23 -3.33 -6.70 0.10
C ALA A 23 -2.70 -5.34 -0.21
N LEU A 24 -1.51 -5.04 0.33
CA LEU A 24 -0.78 -3.81 0.03
C LEU A 24 -0.35 -3.73 -1.44
N MET A 25 0.06 -4.85 -2.04
CA MET A 25 0.40 -4.88 -3.47
C MET A 25 -0.84 -4.62 -4.35
N ILE A 26 -1.97 -5.26 -4.04
CA ILE A 26 -3.23 -5.02 -4.75
C ILE A 26 -3.68 -3.56 -4.59
N PHE A 27 -3.56 -3.01 -3.37
CA PHE A 27 -3.86 -1.62 -3.09
C PHE A 27 -2.99 -0.67 -3.91
N ALA A 28 -1.66 -0.88 -3.93
CA ALA A 28 -0.74 -0.08 -4.72
C ALA A 28 -1.06 -0.17 -6.23
N ALA A 29 -1.38 -1.35 -6.74
CA ALA A 29 -1.80 -1.54 -8.13
C ALA A 29 -3.09 -0.78 -8.46
N GLY A 30 -4.11 -0.89 -7.59
CA GLY A 30 -5.36 -0.14 -7.74
C GLY A 30 -5.12 1.37 -7.74
N LEU A 31 -4.21 1.85 -6.89
CA LEU A 31 -3.84 3.26 -6.81
C LEU A 31 -3.13 3.75 -8.09
N MET A 32 -2.19 2.96 -8.62
CA MET A 32 -1.50 3.25 -9.88
C MET A 32 -2.49 3.31 -11.06
N ILE A 33 -3.43 2.36 -11.13
CA ILE A 33 -4.46 2.34 -12.17
C ILE A 33 -5.38 3.55 -12.04
N GLY A 34 -5.87 3.84 -10.83
CA GLY A 34 -6.72 5.01 -10.58
C GLY A 34 -6.02 6.33 -10.93
N TYR A 35 -4.75 6.48 -10.55
CA TYR A 35 -3.97 7.67 -10.85
C TYR A 35 -3.74 7.88 -12.36
N ALA A 36 -3.38 6.83 -13.09
CA ALA A 36 -3.11 6.98 -14.53
C ALA A 36 -4.37 7.04 -15.39
N VAL A 37 -5.42 6.28 -15.07
CA VAL A 37 -6.63 6.23 -15.90
C VAL A 37 -7.61 7.35 -15.56
N VAL A 38 -7.80 7.65 -14.27
CA VAL A 38 -8.78 8.65 -13.83
C VAL A 38 -8.10 10.00 -13.52
N GLY A 39 -6.89 9.97 -12.98
CA GLY A 39 -6.18 11.17 -12.54
C GLY A 39 -5.32 11.86 -13.60
N ASP A 40 -5.30 11.35 -14.83
CA ASP A 40 -4.47 11.84 -15.96
C ASP A 40 -2.97 11.93 -15.58
N GLY A 41 -2.52 11.01 -14.73
CA GLY A 41 -1.15 10.99 -14.24
C GLY A 41 -0.16 10.45 -15.28
N ASP A 42 0.72 11.31 -15.81
CA ASP A 42 1.77 10.95 -16.80
C ASP A 42 2.63 9.74 -16.38
N ASN A 43 2.86 9.58 -15.07
CA ASN A 43 3.72 8.54 -14.53
C ASN A 43 3.00 7.75 -13.44
N VAL A 44 2.56 6.51 -13.74
CA VAL A 44 1.90 5.60 -12.77
C VAL A 44 2.64 5.47 -11.44
N TRP A 45 3.97 5.46 -11.46
CA TRP A 45 4.82 5.32 -10.27
C TRP A 45 4.86 6.58 -9.40
N ALA A 46 4.44 7.73 -9.91
CA ALA A 46 4.47 8.98 -9.18
C ALA A 46 3.51 8.96 -7.99
N ILE A 47 2.40 8.21 -8.06
CA ILE A 47 1.45 8.09 -6.95
C ILE A 47 2.02 7.39 -5.71
N LEU A 48 3.12 6.64 -5.86
CA LEU A 48 3.80 5.99 -4.73
C LEU A 48 4.84 6.90 -4.06
N ARG A 49 5.11 8.08 -4.65
CA ARG A 49 6.09 9.03 -4.13
C ARG A 49 5.45 10.00 -3.14
N PRO A 50 6.04 10.23 -1.95
CA PRO A 50 5.46 11.12 -0.94
C PRO A 50 5.32 12.57 -1.44
N GLU A 51 6.17 13.03 -2.36
CA GLU A 51 6.10 14.38 -2.94
C GLU A 51 4.78 14.61 -3.70
N LYS A 52 4.28 13.59 -4.42
CA LYS A 52 2.98 13.70 -5.11
C LYS A 52 1.83 13.81 -4.14
N TRP A 53 1.88 13.14 -2.99
CA TRP A 53 0.87 13.31 -1.96
C TRP A 53 0.88 14.72 -1.37
N GLN A 54 2.05 15.33 -1.20
CA GLN A 54 2.14 16.73 -0.77
C GLN A 54 1.55 17.68 -1.83
N GLU A 55 1.82 17.44 -3.12
CA GLU A 55 1.23 18.24 -4.22
C GLU A 55 -0.30 18.09 -4.27
N ILE A 56 -0.81 16.86 -4.16
CA ILE A 56 -2.26 16.58 -4.13
C ILE A 56 -2.91 17.30 -2.94
N MET A 57 -2.33 17.18 -1.75
CA MET A 57 -2.82 17.86 -0.55
C MET A 57 -2.71 19.39 -0.67
N GLY A 58 -1.67 19.90 -1.32
CA GLY A 58 -1.50 21.32 -1.65
C GLY A 58 -2.66 21.86 -2.47
N LYS A 59 -3.04 21.15 -3.54
CA LYS A 59 -4.20 21.49 -4.38
C LYS A 59 -5.51 21.61 -3.59
N PHE A 60 -5.73 20.74 -2.59
CA PHE A 60 -6.91 20.80 -1.73
C PHE A 60 -6.84 21.92 -0.68
N THR A 61 -5.64 22.29 -0.25
CA THR A 61 -5.42 23.29 0.82
C THR A 61 -5.18 24.70 0.25
N GLY A 62 -5.15 24.85 -1.07
CA GLY A 62 -4.91 26.13 -1.76
C GLY A 62 -3.46 26.63 -1.66
N LYS A 63 -2.51 25.72 -1.43
CA LYS A 63 -1.05 25.99 -1.44
C LYS A 63 -0.42 25.49 -2.74
#